data_AF-A0A847MHC7-F1
#
_entry.id   AF-A0A847MHC7-F1
#
_cell.length_a   1.000
_cell.length_b   1.000
_cell.length_c   1.000
_cell.angle_alpha   90.00
_cell.angle_beta   90.00
_cell.angle_gamma   90.00
#
_symmetry.space_group_name_H-M   'P 1'
#
loop_
_entity.id
_entity.type
_entity.pdbx_description
1 polymer ?
#
loop_
_entity_poly.entity_id
_entity_poly.type
_entity_poly.pdbx_seq_one_letter_code
_entity_poly.pdbx_strand_id
1 'polypeptide(L)' 'NNIDAEIEYIDDLDKLLEAKILIPPAVIIDGVKKSEGKIPSEAQLKEWFQ' A
#
# COMPACT_ATOMS: atom_id res chain seq x y z
N ASN A 1 3.26 14.83 -13.33
CA ASN A 1 2.94 13.88 -12.24
C ASN A 1 4.09 13.87 -11.25
N ASN A 2 4.17 14.87 -10.38
CA ASN A 2 5.07 14.87 -9.23
C ASN A 2 4.21 14.58 -8.01
N ILE A 3 3.99 13.29 -7.72
CA ILE A 3 3.36 12.87 -6.49
C ILE A 3 4.45 12.99 -5.42
N ASP A 4 4.24 13.88 -4.45
CA ASP A 4 5.10 13.96 -3.28
C ASP A 4 4.61 12.89 -2.29
N ALA A 5 5.32 11.77 -2.25
CA ALA A 5 4.99 10.64 -1.40
C ALA A 5 6.27 10.02 -0.85
N GLU A 6 6.24 9.69 0.44
CA GLU A 6 7.22 8.83 1.06
C GLU A 6 6.82 7.37 0.84
N ILE A 7 7.74 6.57 0.29
CA ILE A 7 7.51 5.16 0.00
C ILE A 7 8.33 4.33 0.96
N GLU A 8 7.67 3.59 1.85
CA GLU A 8 8.29 2.58 2.69
C GLU A 8 7.95 1.18 2.15
N TYR A 9 8.97 0.34 1.97
CA TYR A 9 8.80 -1.08 1.69
C TYR A 9 8.95 -1.87 2.99
N ILE A 10 7.96 -2.71 3.29
CA ILE A 10 7.92 -3.51 4.51
C ILE A 10 7.70 -4.97 4.12
N ASP A 11 8.64 -5.83 4.52
CA ASP A 11 8.59 -7.30 4.37
C ASP A 11 8.67 -8.03 5.72
N ASP A 12 8.82 -7.29 6.82
CA ASP A 12 8.83 -7.82 8.17
C ASP A 12 7.43 -8.32 8.59
N LEU A 13 7.36 -9.57 9.05
CA LEU A 13 6.10 -10.24 9.39
C LEU A 13 5.39 -9.57 10.57
N ASP A 14 6.13 -9.11 11.59
CA ASP A 14 5.52 -8.49 12.77
C ASP A 14 4.89 -7.14 12.38
N LYS A 15 5.59 -6.35 11.56
CA LYS A 15 5.03 -5.10 11.00
C LYS A 15 3.79 -5.33 10.14
N LEU A 16 3.78 -6.41 9.34
CA LEU A 16 2.60 -6.77 8.53
C LEU A 16 1.39 -7.11 9.43
N LEU A 17 1.61 -7.86 10.51
CA LEU A 17 0.56 -8.22 11.48
C LEU A 17 0.05 -7.01 12.25
N GLU A 18 0.94 -6.11 12.69
CA GLU A 18 0.59 -4.83 13.32
C GLU A 18 -0.29 -3.97 12.41
N ALA A 19 0.04 -3.93 11.12
CA ALA A 19 -0.74 -3.25 10.08
C ALA A 19 -2.03 -3.99 9.69
N LYS A 20 -2.35 -5.14 10.33
CA LYS A 20 -3.50 -6.00 10.02
C LYS A 20 -3.54 -6.41 8.54
N ILE A 21 -2.36 -6.71 8.00
CA ILE A 21 -2.17 -7.31 6.68
C ILE A 21 -2.03 -8.82 6.89
N LEU A 22 -2.99 -9.56 6.36
CA LEU A 22 -3.03 -11.02 6.37
C LEU A 22 -2.50 -11.60 5.06
N ILE A 23 -2.70 -10.89 3.93
CA ILE A 23 -2.34 -11.38 2.59
C ILE A 23 -1.55 -10.32 1.84
N PRO A 24 -0.21 -10.42 1.75
CA PRO A 24 0.58 -9.56 0.89
C PRO A 24 0.37 -9.91 -0.61
N PRO A 25 0.60 -8.98 -1.55
CA PRO A 25 0.99 -7.58 -1.31
C PRO A 25 -0.20 -6.71 -0.89
N ALA A 26 0.09 -5.68 -0.08
CA ALA A 26 -0.89 -4.70 0.37
C ALA A 26 -0.36 -3.28 0.18
N VAL A 27 -1.25 -2.32 -0.02
CA VAL A 27 -0.92 -0.89 -0.17
C VAL A 27 -1.73 -0.09 0.84
N ILE A 28 -1.03 0.72 1.63
CA ILE A 28 -1.60 1.64 2.61
C ILE A 28 -1.17 3.05 2.22
N ILE A 29 -2.12 3.98 2.16
CA ILE A 29 -1.87 5.41 1.87
C ILE A 29 -2.54 6.21 2.99
N ASP A 30 -1.78 7.09 3.64
CA ASP A 30 -2.24 7.90 4.78
C ASP A 30 -2.92 7.08 5.89
N GLY A 31 -2.36 5.89 6.18
CA GLY A 31 -2.90 4.95 7.17
C GLY A 31 -4.15 4.17 6.71
N VAL A 32 -4.65 4.40 5.49
CA VAL A 32 -5.82 3.70 4.93
C VAL A 32 -5.38 2.56 4.01
N LYS A 33 -5.78 1.32 4.34
CA LYS A 33 -5.56 0.14 3.49
C LYS A 33 -6.37 0.25 2.19
N LYS A 34 -5.70 0.46 1.06
CA LYS A 34 -6.29 0.59 -0.28
C LYS A 34 -6.41 -0.75 -1.00
N SER A 35 -5.47 -1.66 -0.76
CA SER A 35 -5.45 -2.98 -1.40
C SER A 35 -4.74 -4.01 -0.53
N GLU A 36 -5.13 -5.27 -0.69
CA GLU A 36 -4.56 -6.44 -0.02
C GLU A 36 -4.75 -7.68 -0.92
N GLY A 37 -3.75 -8.55 -0.98
CA GLY A 37 -3.76 -9.78 -1.78
C GLY A 37 -3.81 -9.57 -3.29
N LYS A 38 -3.60 -8.34 -3.77
CA LYS A 38 -3.62 -8.01 -5.19
C LYS A 38 -2.59 -6.92 -5.51
N ILE A 39 -1.87 -7.12 -6.61
CA ILE A 39 -1.01 -6.07 -7.19
C ILE A 39 -1.92 -5.04 -7.89
N PRO A 40 -1.93 -3.77 -7.46
CA PRO A 40 -2.71 -2.74 -8.11
C PRO A 40 -2.16 -2.39 -9.50
N SER A 41 -3.03 -1.95 -10.39
CA SER A 41 -2.61 -1.42 -11.69
C SER A 41 -2.13 0.03 -11.57
N GLU A 42 -1.39 0.50 -12.57
CA GLU A 42 -0.95 1.90 -12.65
C GLU A 42 -2.14 2.88 -12.65
N ALA A 43 -3.26 2.51 -13.28
CA ALA A 43 -4.48 3.33 -13.28
C ALA A 43 -5.06 3.48 -11.87
N GLN A 44 -5.11 2.39 -11.08
CA GLN A 44 -5.59 2.43 -9.70
C GLN A 44 -4.67 3.25 -8.79
N LEU A 45 -3.36 3.14 -8.98
CA LEU A 45 -2.40 3.97 -8.24
C LEU A 45 -2.64 5.45 -8.53
N LYS A 46 -2.82 5.84 -9.80
CA LYS A 46 -3.12 7.23 -10.17
C LYS A 46 -4.42 7.72 -9.53
N GLU A 47 -5.48 6.91 -9.49
CA GLU A 47 -6.74 7.26 -8.82
C GLU A 47 -6.57 7.51 -7.31
N TRP A 48 -5.63 6.83 -6.64
CA TRP A 48 -5.42 7.00 -5.20
C TRP A 48 -4.62 8.24 -4.82
N PHE A 49 -3.81 8.77 -5.75
CA PHE A 49 -2.95 9.93 -5.56
C PHE A 49 -3.44 11.18 -6.32
N GLN A 50 -4.70 11.18 -6.78
CA GLN A 50 -5.35 12.32 -7.44
C GLN A 50 -5.93 13.34 -6.46
#